data_AF-A0AAD8IJT1-F1
#
_entry.id   AF-A0AAD8IJT1-F1
#
_cell.length_a   1.000
_cell.length_b   1.000
_cell.length_c   1.000
_cell.angle_alpha   90.00
_cell.angle_beta   90.00
_cell.angle_gamma   90.00
#
_symmetry.space_group_name_H-M   'P 1'
#
loop_
_entity.id
_entity.type
_entity.pdbx_description
1 polymer ?
#
loop_
_entity_poly.entity_id
_entity_poly.type
_entity_poly.pdbx_seq_one_letter_code
_entity_poly.pdbx_strand_id
1 'polypeptide(L)'
;MAIHTECKVINGMHFHRCKFSITAFGTWYPIAVIPPEVIELMDFEQEMEYLFLFMHYGLFEEKRRVERERARLQALEMRERIIGFARTMSRILHRKMEEAAKKQKKTVGPSS
;
A
#
# COMPACT_ATOMS: atom_id res chain seq x y z
N MET A 1 -12.18 17.44 29.32
CA MET A 1 -11.99 17.27 27.87
C MET A 1 -11.43 15.88 27.62
N ALA A 2 -11.77 15.23 26.50
CA ALA A 2 -11.29 13.89 26.19
C ALA A 2 -10.71 13.86 24.76
N ILE A 3 -9.42 13.52 24.68
CA ILE A 3 -8.74 13.18 23.43
C ILE A 3 -9.13 11.75 23.08
N HIS A 4 -9.57 11.56 21.84
CA HIS A 4 -9.94 10.23 21.35
C HIS A 4 -9.00 9.85 20.21
N THR A 5 -8.05 8.97 20.55
CA THR A 5 -7.18 8.30 19.59
C THR A 5 -7.52 6.82 19.58
N GLU A 6 -8.23 6.36 18.55
CA GLU A 6 -8.54 4.94 18.38
C GLU A 6 -7.69 4.35 17.26
N CYS A 7 -6.68 3.56 17.62
CA CYS A 7 -5.89 2.81 16.65
C CYS A 7 -6.37 1.35 16.59
N LYS A 8 -7.00 0.96 15.48
CA LYS A 8 -7.37 -0.45 15.23
C LYS A 8 -6.27 -1.14 14.42
N VAL A 9 -5.82 -2.30 14.87
CA VAL A 9 -4.97 -3.22 14.10
C VAL A 9 -5.88 -4.05 13.21
N ILE A 10 -5.67 -4.01 11.90
CA ILE A 10 -6.42 -4.83 10.94
C ILE A 10 -5.55 -6.05 10.60
N ASN A 11 -6.01 -7.24 11.00
CA ASN A 11 -5.46 -8.59 10.78
C ASN A 11 -4.21 -8.69 9.88
N GLY A 12 -3.07 -9.03 10.50
CA GLY A 12 -1.90 -9.63 9.83
C GLY A 12 -1.02 -8.68 9.02
N MET A 13 -1.39 -7.41 8.88
CA MET A 13 -0.53 -6.38 8.32
C MET A 13 -0.47 -5.22 9.32
N HIS A 14 0.71 -4.64 9.53
CA HIS A 14 0.97 -3.56 10.51
C HIS A 14 0.27 -2.22 10.14
N PHE A 15 -0.97 -2.25 9.68
CA PHE A 15 -1.78 -1.07 9.45
C PHE A 15 -2.54 -0.74 10.72
N HIS A 16 -2.01 0.24 11.45
CA HIS A 16 -2.77 0.93 12.48
C HIS A 16 -3.71 1.91 11.78
N ARG A 17 -5.02 1.67 11.79
CA ARG A 17 -5.99 2.71 11.42
C ARG A 17 -6.25 3.53 12.66
N CYS A 18 -5.50 4.62 12.81
CA CYS A 18 -5.71 5.58 13.88
C CYS A 18 -6.76 6.60 13.47
N LYS A 19 -7.79 6.78 14.29
CA LYS A 19 -8.73 7.90 14.22
C LYS A 19 -8.29 8.95 15.23
N PHE A 20 -8.10 10.17 14.77
CA PHE A 20 -7.75 11.32 15.61
C PHE A 20 -8.96 12.24 15.70
N SER A 21 -9.35 12.59 16.92
CA SER A 21 -10.56 13.35 17.17
C SER A 21 -10.52 14.08 18.50
N ILE A 22 -11.21 15.21 18.54
CA ILE A 22 -11.34 16.08 19.70
C ILE A 22 -12.82 16.29 20.02
N THR A 23 -13.14 16.47 21.30
CA THR A 23 -14.47 16.88 21.73
C THR A 23 -14.46 18.38 22.03
N ALA A 24 -15.17 19.17 21.23
CA ALA A 24 -15.36 20.62 21.41
C ALA A 24 -16.85 20.92 21.60
N PHE A 25 -17.21 21.75 22.58
CA PHE A 25 -18.61 22.07 22.90
C PHE A 25 -19.53 20.85 23.10
N GLY A 26 -18.99 19.77 23.68
CA GLY A 26 -19.72 18.51 23.86
C GLY A 26 -19.96 17.71 22.57
N THR A 27 -19.43 18.16 21.43
CA THR A 27 -19.55 17.49 20.13
C THR A 27 -18.20 16.91 19.72
N TRP A 28 -18.22 15.70 19.17
CA TRP A 28 -17.03 15.00 18.71
C TRP A 28 -16.71 15.36 17.25
N TYR A 29 -15.51 15.87 17.02
CA TYR A 29 -15.02 16.27 15.70
C TYR A 29 -13.80 15.43 15.28
N PRO A 30 -13.84 14.78 14.10
CA PRO A 30 -12.63 14.22 13.52
C PRO A 30 -11.68 15.35 13.10
N ILE A 31 -10.40 15.23 13.46
CA ILE A 31 -9.38 16.26 13.22
C ILE A 31 -9.26 16.62 11.74
N ALA A 32 -9.48 15.66 10.85
CA ALA A 32 -9.38 15.85 9.41
C ALA A 32 -10.46 16.78 8.81
N VAL A 33 -11.58 17.01 9.52
CA VAL A 33 -12.77 17.70 8.98
C VAL A 33 -13.41 18.64 9.99
N ILE A 34 -12.64 19.14 10.96
CA ILE A 34 -13.16 20.11 11.92
C ILE A 34 -13.47 21.44 11.19
N PRO A 35 -14.67 22.03 11.37
CA PRO A 35 -15.01 23.30 10.74
C PRO A 35 -14.15 24.46 11.29
N PRO A 36 -13.74 25.43 10.45
CA PRO A 36 -12.98 26.61 10.91
C PRO A 36 -13.68 27.36 12.04
N GLU A 37 -15.01 27.47 11.99
CA GLU A 37 -15.83 28.17 12.99
C GLU A 37 -15.74 27.49 14.36
N VAL A 38 -15.50 26.18 14.40
CA VAL A 38 -15.30 25.45 15.65
C VAL A 38 -13.91 25.72 16.22
N ILE A 39 -12.88 25.83 15.35
CA ILE A 39 -11.51 26.16 15.75
C ILE A 39 -11.45 27.58 16.33
N GLU A 40 -12.10 28.55 15.68
CA GLU A 40 -12.11 29.96 16.12
C GLU A 40 -12.74 30.16 17.51
N LEU A 41 -13.62 29.25 17.92
CA LEU A 41 -14.27 29.30 19.23
C LEU A 41 -13.47 28.54 20.31
N MET A 42 -12.38 27.85 19.95
CA MET A 42 -11.56 27.11 20.90
C MET A 42 -10.86 28.05 21.88
N ASP A 43 -10.73 27.59 23.13
CA ASP A 43 -9.78 28.22 24.04
C ASP A 43 -8.33 27.83 23.69
N PHE A 44 -7.36 28.49 24.32
CA PHE A 44 -5.94 28.28 24.04
C PHE A 44 -5.49 26.82 24.25
N GLU A 45 -6.02 26.13 25.26
CA GLU A 45 -5.66 24.74 25.54
C GLU A 45 -6.20 23.80 24.46
N GLN A 46 -7.45 24.00 24.05
CA GLN A 46 -8.10 23.30 22.94
C GLN A 46 -7.40 23.52 21.61
N GLU A 47 -6.99 24.76 21.33
CA GLU A 47 -6.29 25.11 20.09
C GLU A 47 -4.92 24.42 20.04
N MET A 48 -4.16 24.43 21.14
CA MET A 48 -2.88 23.72 21.24
C MET A 48 -3.02 22.21 21.05
N GLU A 49 -4.06 21.60 21.64
CA GLU A 49 -4.37 20.18 21.45
C GLU A 49 -4.78 19.87 20.00
N TYR A 50 -5.62 20.71 19.41
CA TYR A 50 -6.00 20.60 18.00
C TYR A 50 -4.77 20.63 17.10
N LEU A 51 -3.89 21.62 17.27
CA LEU A 51 -2.66 21.77 16.48
C LEU A 51 -1.76 20.54 16.64
N PHE A 52 -1.56 20.05 17.86
CA PHE A 52 -0.79 18.84 18.12
C PHE A 52 -1.38 17.63 17.36
N LEU A 53 -2.68 17.38 17.49
CA LEU A 53 -3.35 16.26 16.83
C LEU A 53 -3.39 16.40 15.31
N PHE A 54 -3.54 17.62 14.80
CA PHE A 54 -3.53 17.92 13.36
C PHE A 54 -2.17 17.60 12.73
N MET A 55 -1.07 17.98 13.39
CA MET A 55 0.28 17.59 12.94
C MET A 55 0.46 16.07 12.95
N HIS A 56 0.01 15.38 14.00
CA HIS A 56 0.11 13.91 14.08
C HIS A 56 -0.69 13.22 12.99
N TYR A 57 -1.90 13.71 12.72
CA TYR A 57 -2.73 13.24 11.61
C TYR A 57 -2.01 13.44 10.27
N GLY A 58 -1.41 14.61 10.03
CA GLY A 58 -0.64 14.90 8.82
C GLY A 58 0.54 13.94 8.62
N LEU A 59 1.34 13.70 9.66
CA LEU A 59 2.46 12.74 9.63
C LEU A 59 1.98 11.31 9.34
N PHE A 60 0.85 10.92 9.92
CA PHE A 60 0.26 9.61 9.71
C PHE A 60 -0.22 9.42 8.27
N GLU A 61 -0.91 10.39 7.69
CA GLU A 61 -1.36 10.33 6.30
C GLU A 61 -0.19 10.34 5.31
N GLU A 62 0.87 11.10 5.59
CA GLU A 62 2.10 11.09 4.78
C GLU A 62 2.78 9.72 4.81
N LYS A 63 2.91 9.10 6.00
CA LYS A 63 3.42 7.73 6.13
C LYS A 63 2.60 6.76 5.28
N ARG A 64 1.26 6.84 5.33
CA ARG A 64 0.37 6.00 4.50
C ARG A 64 0.50 6.28 3.01
N ARG A 65 0.77 7.53 2.62
CA ARG A 65 1.06 7.88 1.22
C ARG A 65 2.33 7.17 0.75
N VAL A 66 3.41 7.26 1.52
CA VAL A 66 4.70 6.62 1.22
C VAL A 66 4.57 5.09 1.18
N GLU A 67 3.85 4.48 2.13
CA GLU A 67 3.63 3.03 2.15
C GLU A 67 2.85 2.54 0.91
N ARG A 68 1.81 3.28 0.50
CA ARG A 68 1.06 2.97 -0.73
C ARG A 68 1.93 3.06 -1.97
N GLU A 69 2.77 4.08 -2.07
CA GLU A 69 3.68 4.23 -3.20
C GLU A 69 4.74 3.14 -3.21
N ARG A 70 5.29 2.77 -2.05
CA ARG A 70 6.23 1.65 -1.93
C ARG A 70 5.61 0.33 -2.37
N ALA A 71 4.38 0.05 -1.94
CA ALA A 71 3.65 -1.16 -2.35
C ALA A 71 3.40 -1.17 -3.87
N ARG A 72 3.06 0.00 -4.45
CA ARG A 72 2.91 0.16 -5.90
C ARG A 72 4.20 -0.14 -6.65
N LEU A 73 5.33 0.40 -6.20
CA LEU A 73 6.64 0.17 -6.82
C LEU A 73 7.05 -1.31 -6.73
N GLN A 74 6.84 -1.96 -5.57
CA GLN A 74 7.09 -3.39 -5.41
C GLN A 74 6.22 -4.25 -6.34
N ALA A 75 4.95 -3.90 -6.52
CA ALA A 75 4.06 -4.60 -7.44
C ALA A 75 4.52 -4.48 -8.91
N LEU A 76 5.03 -3.30 -9.31
CA LEU A 76 5.60 -3.09 -10.63
C LEU A 76 6.88 -3.91 -10.84
N GLU A 77 7.80 -3.88 -9.88
CA GLU A 77 9.04 -4.68 -9.93
C GLU A 77 8.72 -6.19 -10.01
N MET A 78 7.77 -6.67 -9.22
CA MET A 78 7.33 -8.07 -9.27
C MET A 78 6.75 -8.43 -10.63
N ARG A 79 5.95 -7.55 -11.23
CA ARG A 79 5.39 -7.75 -12.57
C ARG A 79 6.50 -7.91 -13.61
N GLU A 80 7.53 -7.08 -13.57
CA GLU A 80 8.67 -7.17 -14.49
C GLU A 80 9.44 -8.49 -14.32
N ARG A 81 9.64 -8.93 -13.08
CA ARG A 81 10.25 -10.24 -12.78
C ARG A 81 9.44 -11.39 -13.35
N ILE A 82 8.11 -11.38 -13.18
CA ILE A 82 7.20 -12.39 -13.74
C ILE A 82 7.29 -12.43 -15.27
N ILE A 83 7.27 -11.27 -15.93
CA ILE A 83 7.42 -11.16 -17.38
C ILE A 83 8.78 -11.71 -17.84
N GLY A 84 9.86 -11.36 -17.13
CA GLY A 84 11.20 -11.87 -17.40
C GLY A 84 11.27 -13.40 -17.28
N PHE A 85 10.69 -13.94 -16.21
CA PHE A 85 10.61 -15.39 -15.99
C PHE A 85 9.83 -16.10 -17.12
N ALA A 86 8.66 -15.58 -17.49
CA ALA A 86 7.86 -16.14 -18.58
C ALA A 86 8.63 -16.15 -19.92
N ARG A 87 9.36 -15.08 -20.23
CA ARG A 87 10.22 -15.00 -21.42
C ARG A 87 11.34 -16.04 -21.40
N THR A 88 11.94 -16.28 -20.24
CA THR A 88 12.99 -17.30 -20.07
C THR A 88 12.42 -18.71 -20.24
N MET A 89 11.28 -19.01 -19.61
CA MET A 89 10.58 -20.29 -19.76
C MET A 89 10.20 -20.57 -21.22
N SER A 90 9.66 -19.58 -21.92
CA SER A 90 9.33 -19.69 -23.34
C SER A 90 10.57 -20.05 -24.18
N ARG A 91 11.72 -19.41 -23.94
CA ARG A 91 12.98 -19.74 -24.61
C ARG A 91 13.46 -21.16 -24.32
N ILE A 92 13.35 -21.61 -23.07
CA ILE A 92 13.74 -22.97 -22.67
C ILE A 92 12.85 -24.01 -23.36
N LEU A 93 11.53 -23.79 -23.33
CA LEU A 93 10.56 -24.67 -23.98
C LEU A 93 10.80 -24.75 -25.48
N HIS A 94 11.02 -23.60 -26.14
CA HIS A 94 11.33 -23.56 -27.56
C HIS A 94 12.59 -24.38 -27.90
N ARG A 95 13.68 -24.20 -27.13
CA ARG A 95 14.92 -24.98 -27.30
C ARG A 95 14.67 -26.48 -27.14
N LYS A 96 13.87 -26.88 -26.13
CA LYS A 96 13.51 -28.29 -25.91
C LYS A 96 12.69 -28.88 -27.05
N MET A 97 11.75 -28.11 -27.60
CA MET A 97 10.95 -28.55 -28.76
C MET A 97 11.82 -28.72 -30.01
N GLU A 98 12.75 -27.80 -30.27
CA GLU A 98 13.70 -27.93 -31.40
C GLU A 98 14.63 -29.15 -31.24
N GLU A 99 15.16 -29.38 -30.03
CA GLU A 99 15.97 -30.56 -29.72
C GLU A 99 15.19 -31.86 -29.93
N ALA A 100 13.92 -31.91 -29.51
CA ALA A 100 13.04 -33.06 -29.71
C ALA A 100 12.72 -33.30 -31.20
N ALA A 101 12.43 -32.25 -31.96
CA ALA A 101 12.17 -32.33 -33.41
C ALA A 101 13.42 -32.81 -34.17
N LYS A 102 14.61 -32.35 -33.79
CA LYS A 102 15.88 -32.82 -34.36
C LYS A 102 16.18 -34.29 -34.02
N LYS A 103 15.77 -34.77 -32.84
CA LYS A 103 15.90 -36.19 -32.46
C LYS A 103 14.91 -37.09 -33.20
N GLN A 104 13.66 -36.66 -33.39
CA GLN A 104 12.67 -37.40 -34.18
C GLN A 104 13.05 -37.53 -35.66
N LYS A 105 13.64 -36.49 -36.26
CA LYS A 105 14.17 -36.55 -37.63
C LYS A 105 15.35 -37.53 -37.80
N LYS A 106 16.05 -37.90 -36.73
CA LYS A 106 17.15 -38.89 -36.77
C LYS A 106 16.68 -40.33 -36.58
N THR A 107 15.54 -40.53 -35.90
CA THR A 107 14.91 -41.86 -35.76
C THR A 107 14.05 -42.24 -36.96
N VAL A 108 13.64 -41.25 -37.77
CA VAL A 108 12.97 -41.46 -39.06
C VAL A 108 13.94 -41.09 -40.19
N GLY A 109 15.13 -41.72 -40.18
CA GLY A 109 15.95 -41.78 -41.38
C GLY A 109 15.31 -42.73 -42.39
N PRO A 110 15.47 -42.51 -43.71
CA PRO A 110 14.78 -43.26 -44.74
C PRO A 110 15.19 -44.73 -44.67
N SER A 111 14.23 -45.60 -44.37
CA SER A 111 14.26 -46.96 -44.89
C SER A 111 13.85 -46.87 -46.35
N SER A 112 14.78 -47.25 -47.23
CA SER A 112 14.67 -47.39 -48.71
C SER A 112 14.90 -46.12 -49.53
#